data_AF-A0A3M1BJH7-F1
#
_entry.id   AF-A0A3M1BJH7-F1
#
_cell.length_a   1.000
_cell.length_b   1.000
_cell.length_c   1.000
_cell.angle_alpha   90.00
_cell.angle_beta   90.00
_cell.angle_gamma   90.00
#
_symmetry.space_group_name_H-M   'P 1'
#
loop_
_entity.id
_entity.type
_entity.pdbx_description
1 polymer ?
#
loop_
_entity_poly.entity_id
_entity_poly.type
_entity_poly.pdbx_seq_one_letter_code
_entity_poly.pdbx_strand_id
1 'polypeptide(L)'
;MAGLPFTSPPNEKRTYQVGDVVEVLCDHDNEKKERVRDWLQGVVVQVDDKLVAVQFHENVYLTNGWMVPDHVLWCPKDSPNLRYPQKKNR
;
A
#
# COMPACT_ATOMS: atom_id res chain seq x y z
N MET A 1 42.72 16.09 -11.15
CA MET A 1 41.73 16.24 -10.06
C MET A 1 40.53 15.37 -10.42
N ALA A 2 40.48 14.13 -9.93
CA ALA A 2 39.41 13.19 -10.22
C ALA A 2 38.15 13.60 -9.45
N GLY A 3 37.07 13.97 -10.16
CA GLY A 3 35.79 14.28 -9.56
C GLY A 3 35.22 13.02 -8.91
N LEU A 4 35.04 13.05 -7.59
CA LEU A 4 34.39 11.97 -6.87
C LEU A 4 32.94 11.86 -7.35
N PRO A 5 32.47 10.68 -7.79
CA PRO A 5 31.07 10.50 -8.11
C PRO A 5 30.26 10.63 -6.81
N PHE A 6 29.35 11.61 -6.77
CA PHE A 6 28.34 11.70 -5.73
C PHE A 6 27.52 10.41 -5.78
N THR A 7 27.78 9.50 -4.84
CA THR A 7 26.95 8.33 -4.63
C THR A 7 25.68 8.85 -3.98
N SER A 8 24.57 8.87 -4.71
CA SER A 8 23.27 9.20 -4.12
C SER A 8 23.09 8.37 -2.84
N PRO A 9 22.72 8.97 -1.71
CA PRO A 9 22.51 8.22 -0.47
C PRO A 9 21.56 7.05 -0.76
N PRO A 10 21.82 5.86 -0.21
CA PRO A 10 20.98 4.69 -0.43
C PRO A 10 19.55 5.07 -0.05
N ASN A 11 18.66 4.96 -1.03
CA ASN A 11 17.24 5.30 -0.98
C ASN A 11 16.69 4.95 0.42
N GLU A 12 16.49 5.97 1.25
CA GLU A 12 15.96 5.79 2.59
C GLU A 12 14.69 4.96 2.46
N LYS A 13 14.62 3.80 3.13
CA LYS A 13 13.40 2.99 3.18
C LYS A 13 12.33 3.88 3.79
N ARG A 14 11.56 4.58 2.95
CA ARG A 14 10.50 5.49 3.38
C ARG A 14 9.55 4.65 4.21
N THR A 15 9.53 4.95 5.50
CA THR A 15 8.66 4.28 6.45
C THR A 15 7.29 4.91 6.25
N TYR A 16 6.27 4.07 6.03
CA TYR A 16 4.89 4.52 5.95
C TYR A 16 4.51 5.26 7.23
N GLN A 17 3.76 6.35 7.09
CA GLN A 17 3.25 7.13 8.22
C GLN A 17 1.73 7.11 8.24
N VAL A 18 1.15 7.29 9.43
CA VAL A 18 -0.31 7.43 9.57
C VAL A 18 -0.76 8.66 8.79
N GLY A 19 -1.79 8.49 7.96
CA GLY A 19 -2.29 9.48 7.02
C GLY A 19 -1.71 9.39 5.62
N ASP A 20 -0.68 8.56 5.38
CA ASP A 20 -0.16 8.34 4.04
C ASP A 20 -1.20 7.64 3.16
N VAL A 21 -1.33 8.10 1.92
CA VAL A 21 -2.09 7.40 0.89
C VAL A 21 -1.19 6.36 0.25
N VAL A 22 -1.65 5.12 0.20
CA VAL A 22 -0.94 3.96 -0.34
C VAL A 22 -1.85 3.16 -1.26
N GLU A 23 -1.25 2.33 -2.12
CA GLU A 23 -1.97 1.36 -2.94
C GLU A 23 -1.59 -0.05 -2.50
N VAL A 24 -2.59 -0.91 -2.33
CA VAL A 24 -2.43 -2.30 -1.93
C VAL A 24 -3.02 -3.23 -2.97
N LEU A 25 -2.23 -4.18 -3.44
CA LEU A 25 -2.70 -5.26 -4.31
C LEU A 25 -3.51 -6.26 -3.49
N CYS A 26 -4.84 -6.16 -3.57
CA CYS A 26 -5.77 -6.99 -2.82
C CYS A 26 -7.04 -7.31 -3.63
N ASP A 27 -7.74 -8.37 -3.21
CA ASP A 27 -9.06 -8.68 -3.70
C ASP A 27 -10.06 -7.65 -3.16
N HIS A 28 -10.77 -6.95 -4.03
CA HIS A 28 -11.76 -5.93 -3.68
C HIS A 28 -12.90 -5.86 -4.70
N ASP A 29 -13.97 -5.17 -4.34
CA ASP A 29 -15.05 -4.86 -5.28
C ASP A 29 -14.66 -3.67 -6.16
N ASN A 30 -14.76 -3.83 -7.48
CA ASN A 30 -14.63 -2.71 -8.41
C ASN A 30 -15.90 -1.83 -8.41
N GLU A 31 -15.91 -0.74 -9.19
CA GLU A 31 -17.07 0.16 -9.33
C GLU A 31 -18.36 -0.56 -9.77
N LYS A 32 -18.25 -1.73 -10.40
CA LYS A 32 -19.38 -2.58 -10.83
C LYS A 32 -19.78 -3.63 -9.78
N LYS A 33 -19.18 -3.60 -8.59
CA LYS A 33 -19.33 -4.59 -7.51
C LYS A 33 -18.93 -6.01 -7.93
N GLU A 34 -17.99 -6.11 -8.86
CA GLU A 34 -17.37 -7.37 -9.24
C GLU A 34 -16.08 -7.52 -8.45
N ARG A 35 -15.88 -8.71 -7.87
CA ARG A 35 -14.65 -9.03 -7.15
C ARG A 35 -13.48 -9.11 -8.13
N VAL A 36 -12.49 -8.25 -7.95
CA VAL A 36 -11.27 -8.18 -8.75
C VAL A 36 -10.04 -8.17 -7.84
N ARG A 37 -8.89 -8.58 -8.37
CA ARG A 37 -7.60 -8.48 -7.68
C ARG A 37 -6.71 -7.48 -8.39
N ASP A 38 -6.71 -6.25 -7.89
CA ASP A 38 -5.93 -5.15 -8.45
C ASP A 38 -5.44 -4.22 -7.32
N TRP A 39 -4.73 -3.16 -7.68
CA TRP A 39 -4.27 -2.13 -6.77
C TRP A 39 -5.44 -1.27 -6.31
N LEU A 40 -5.73 -1.34 -5.01
CA LEU A 40 -6.72 -0.49 -4.37
C LEU A 40 -6.03 0.60 -3.57
N GLN A 41 -6.46 1.84 -3.75
CA GLN A 41 -6.00 2.97 -2.96
C GLN A 41 -6.62 2.94 -1.56
N GLY A 42 -5.80 3.13 -0.54
CA GLY A 42 -6.22 3.24 0.85
C GLY A 42 -5.36 4.23 1.63
N VAL A 43 -5.75 4.46 2.88
CA VAL A 43 -5.07 5.38 3.80
C VAL A 43 -4.48 4.60 4.95
N VAL A 44 -3.22 4.86 5.29
CA VAL A 44 -2.57 4.26 6.44
C VAL A 44 -3.19 4.82 7.72
N VAL A 45 -3.83 3.97 8.51
CA VAL A 45 -4.46 4.36 9.79
C VAL A 45 -3.61 3.99 10.99
N GLN A 46 -2.76 2.96 10.86
CA GLN A 46 -1.84 2.54 11.90
C GLN A 46 -0.55 1.97 11.30
N VAL A 47 0.56 2.21 11.98
CA VAL A 47 1.88 1.69 11.62
C VAL A 47 2.48 1.03 12.84
N ASP A 48 2.82 -0.24 12.71
CA ASP A 48 3.61 -0.99 13.67
C ASP A 48 5.02 -1.26 13.11
N ASP A 49 5.91 -1.86 13.91
CA ASP A 49 7.29 -2.15 13.52
C ASP A 49 7.42 -3.00 12.24
N LYS A 50 6.43 -3.85 11.94
CA LYS A 50 6.47 -4.80 10.79
C LYS A 50 5.27 -4.68 9.87
N LEU A 51 4.13 -4.24 10.39
CA LEU A 51 2.86 -4.23 9.68
C LEU A 51 2.33 -2.80 9.59
N VAL A 52 1.57 -2.55 8.54
CA VAL A 52 0.88 -1.29 8.29
C VAL A 52 -0.60 -1.63 8.11
N ALA A 53 -1.45 -0.97 8.87
CA ALA A 53 -2.90 -1.07 8.72
C ALA A 53 -3.35 -0.01 7.71
N VAL A 54 -3.94 -0.46 6.60
CA VAL A 54 -4.47 0.38 5.55
C VAL A 54 -5.99 0.26 5.55
N GLN A 55 -6.67 1.39 5.69
CA GLN A 55 -8.12 1.48 5.59
C GLN A 55 -8.53 1.78 4.15
N PHE A 56 -9.55 1.07 3.67
CA PHE A 56 -10.13 1.20 2.34
C PHE A 56 -11.58 1.71 2.42
N HIS A 57 -12.02 2.35 1.34
CA HIS A 57 -13.41 2.75 1.19
C HIS A 57 -14.28 1.59 0.67
N GLU A 58 -13.74 0.81 -0.27
CA GLU A 58 -14.42 -0.32 -0.89
C GLU A 58 -14.30 -1.60 -0.04
N ASN A 59 -15.18 -2.58 -0.28
CA ASN A 59 -15.09 -3.88 0.35
C ASN A 59 -13.81 -4.60 -0.09
N VAL A 60 -13.04 -5.07 0.88
CA VAL A 60 -11.82 -5.86 0.65
C VAL A 60 -11.99 -7.27 1.17
N TYR A 61 -11.31 -8.21 0.53
CA TYR A 61 -11.42 -9.62 0.80
C TYR A 61 -10.04 -10.22 1.11
N LEU A 62 -10.02 -11.12 2.08
CA LEU A 62 -8.86 -11.94 2.40
C LEU A 62 -8.65 -13.04 1.35
N THR A 63 -7.47 -13.64 1.33
CA THR A 63 -7.10 -14.74 0.42
C THR A 63 -7.98 -15.99 0.57
N ASN A 64 -8.61 -16.17 1.72
CA ASN A 64 -9.59 -17.24 1.98
C ASN A 64 -11.01 -16.87 1.49
N GLY A 65 -11.20 -15.72 0.86
CA GLY A 65 -12.47 -15.23 0.31
C GLY A 65 -13.38 -14.53 1.31
N TRP A 66 -12.94 -14.32 2.55
CA TRP A 66 -13.71 -13.62 3.56
C TRP A 66 -13.64 -12.12 3.36
N MET A 67 -14.79 -11.46 3.35
CA MET A 67 -14.89 -10.00 3.37
C MET A 67 -14.42 -9.48 4.73
N VAL A 68 -13.60 -8.43 4.73
CA VAL A 68 -13.14 -7.79 5.96
C VAL A 68 -14.18 -6.74 6.39
N PRO A 69 -14.87 -6.89 7.53
CA PRO A 69 -15.96 -5.99 7.91
C PRO A 69 -15.49 -4.56 8.22
N ASP A 70 -14.24 -4.41 8.66
CA ASP A 70 -13.67 -3.10 9.01
C ASP A 70 -13.03 -2.38 7.82
N HIS A 71 -12.99 -3.02 6.64
CA HIS A 71 -12.26 -2.54 5.46
C HIS A 71 -10.80 -2.18 5.73
N VAL A 72 -10.17 -2.80 6.73
CA VAL A 72 -8.76 -2.57 7.10
C VAL A 72 -7.94 -3.81 6.82
N LEU A 73 -6.91 -3.68 5.98
CA LEU A 73 -5.93 -4.75 5.78
C LEU A 73 -4.61 -4.42 6.46
N TRP A 74 -4.10 -5.42 7.16
CA TRP A 74 -2.76 -5.42 7.71
C TRP A 74 -1.79 -5.98 6.68
N CYS A 75 -0.87 -5.14 6.20
CA CYS A 75 0.11 -5.50 5.19
C CYS A 75 1.52 -5.37 5.75
N PRO A 76 2.44 -6.31 5.48
CA PRO A 76 3.85 -6.14 5.80
C PRO A 76 4.43 -4.93 5.08
N LYS A 77 5.20 -4.09 5.80
CA LYS A 77 5.81 -2.88 5.25
C LYS A 77 6.75 -3.15 4.06
N ASP A 78 7.43 -4.30 4.05
CA ASP A 78 8.33 -4.72 2.99
C ASP A 78 7.62 -5.59 1.92
N SER A 79 6.29 -5.69 1.95
CA SER A 79 5.53 -6.47 0.97
C SER A 79 5.57 -5.84 -0.42
N PRO A 80 5.79 -6.62 -1.50
CA PRO A 80 5.70 -6.12 -2.87
C PRO A 80 4.27 -5.71 -3.24
N ASN A 81 3.28 -6.10 -2.43
CA ASN A 81 1.86 -5.78 -2.64
C ASN A 81 1.45 -4.44 -2.00
N LEU A 82 2.39 -3.68 -1.42
CA LEU A 82 2.13 -2.37 -0.82
C LEU A 82 3.09 -1.35 -1.46
N ARG A 83 2.54 -0.26 -2.01
CA ARG A 83 3.34 0.81 -2.61
C ARG A 83 2.74 2.18 -2.36
N TYR A 84 3.55 3.22 -2.44
CA TYR A 84 3.03 4.58 -2.58
C TYR A 84 2.35 4.73 -3.96
N PRO A 85 1.26 5.51 -4.04
CA PRO A 85 0.57 5.76 -5.30
C PRO A 85 1.59 6.31 -6.30
N GLN A 86 1.73 5.61 -7.42
CA GLN A 86 2.60 6.10 -8.49
C GLN A 86 1.93 7.36 -9.04
N LYS A 87 2.57 8.52 -8.89
CA LYS A 87 2.12 9.74 -9.57
C LYS A 87 2.00 9.39 -11.06
N LYS A 88 0.76 9.37 -11.58
CA LYS A 88 0.52 9.39 -13.01
C LYS A 88 1.12 10.72 -13.50
N ASN A 89 2.35 10.68 -14.03
CA ASN A 89 2.87 11.79 -14.80
C ASN A 89 1.88 11.99 -15.94
N ARG A 90 1.12 13.07 -15.84
CA ARG A 90 0.11 13.48 -16.80
C ARG A 90 0.76 14.26 -17.93
#